data_AF-A0A0Q9M1Q3-F1
#
_entry.id   AF-A0A0Q9M1Q3-F1
#
_cell.length_a   1.000
_cell.length_b   1.000
_cell.length_c   1.000
_cell.angle_alpha   90.00
_cell.angle_beta   90.00
_cell.angle_gamma   90.00
#
_symmetry.space_group_name_H-M   'P 1'
#
loop_
_entity.id
_entity.type
_entity.pdbx_description
1 polymer ?
#
loop_
_entity_poly.entity_id
_entity_poly.type
_entity_poly.pdbx_seq_one_letter_code
_entity_poly.pdbx_strand_id
1 'polypeptide(L)'
;MLAGLTLAGAWAGAAPAGADTAPGAEQYRPAIHFSPAKNWMNDPNGMVYHKGVYHLYYQHNPTGNTWGNMSWGHATSPDLVQWKEQPLAISTDEEEDVFSGSVVVDKDNSSGFGTAENPPMVAIYTSAYKDASPHRGLQAQSLAYSLDDGQTWTKYSGNPVLNRNSANFRDPKVFWYSSPAGGGYWVMAAVEATDHKVLIYKSTNLKDWTALSEFGPANATGGLWECPDLFPLAVDGDPNNVKWVSA
;
A
#
# COMPACT_ATOMS: atom_id res chain seq x y z
N MET A 1 4.05 3.09 76.68
CA MET A 1 4.77 3.63 75.49
C MET A 1 5.38 2.47 74.73
N LEU A 2 4.76 2.04 73.63
CA LEU A 2 5.40 1.49 72.43
C LEU A 2 4.25 1.19 71.46
N ALA A 3 4.08 2.09 70.50
CA ALA A 3 3.03 2.04 69.49
C ALA A 3 3.37 0.99 68.44
N GLY A 4 2.43 0.08 68.16
CA GLY A 4 2.50 -0.82 67.02
C GLY A 4 2.15 -0.08 65.74
N LEU A 5 3.07 -0.02 64.79
CA LEU A 5 2.80 0.42 63.42
C LEU A 5 2.42 -0.82 62.59
N THR A 6 1.13 -0.96 62.27
CA THR A 6 0.67 -1.85 61.21
C THR A 6 0.80 -1.12 59.87
N LEU A 7 1.75 -1.54 59.02
CA LEU A 7 1.79 -1.12 57.62
C LEU A 7 0.68 -1.87 56.85
N ALA A 8 -0.38 -1.15 56.48
CA ALA A 8 -1.31 -1.61 55.46
C ALA A 8 -0.67 -1.37 54.08
N GLY A 9 -0.20 -2.44 53.43
CA GLY A 9 0.25 -2.40 52.05
C GLY A 9 -0.95 -2.22 51.12
N ALA A 10 -1.12 -1.03 50.56
CA ALA A 10 -2.07 -0.79 49.49
C ALA A 10 -1.59 -1.53 48.23
N TRP A 11 -2.32 -2.57 47.84
CA TRP A 11 -2.19 -3.15 46.51
C TRP A 11 -2.76 -2.14 45.50
N ALA A 12 -1.89 -1.40 44.84
CA ALA A 12 -2.25 -0.67 43.64
C ALA A 12 -2.47 -1.71 42.53
N GLY A 13 -3.74 -2.12 42.35
CA GLY A 13 -4.13 -2.87 41.16
C GLY A 13 -3.81 -2.02 39.93
N ALA A 14 -2.98 -2.55 39.02
CA ALA A 14 -2.79 -1.95 37.71
C ALA A 14 -4.17 -1.86 37.04
N ALA A 15 -4.58 -0.64 36.68
CA ALA A 15 -5.75 -0.46 35.85
C ALA A 15 -5.53 -1.19 34.52
N PRO A 16 -6.54 -1.89 33.97
CA PRO A 16 -6.40 -2.50 32.66
C PRO A 16 -6.10 -1.40 31.63
N ALA A 17 -5.01 -1.58 30.89
CA ALA A 17 -4.73 -0.79 29.71
C ALA A 17 -5.74 -1.14 28.61
N GLY A 18 -6.33 -0.12 27.99
CA GLY A 18 -7.18 -0.25 26.81
C GLY A 18 -8.67 -0.21 27.12
N ALA A 19 -9.22 0.99 27.35
CA ALA A 19 -10.61 1.22 27.01
C ALA A 19 -10.62 1.51 25.51
N ASP A 20 -11.18 0.60 24.71
CA ASP A 20 -11.55 0.87 23.33
C ASP A 20 -12.54 2.03 23.35
N THR A 21 -12.05 3.23 23.07
CA THR A 21 -12.87 4.41 22.84
C THR A 21 -13.66 4.16 21.57
N ALA A 22 -14.99 4.24 21.65
CA ALA A 22 -15.84 4.10 20.47
C ALA A 22 -15.36 5.07 19.36
N PRO A 23 -15.41 4.71 18.07
CA PRO A 23 -15.04 5.63 16.99
C PRO A 23 -15.69 7.00 17.18
N GLY A 24 -14.87 8.05 17.22
CA GLY A 24 -15.32 9.43 17.49
C GLY A 24 -15.38 9.87 18.96
N ALA A 25 -14.98 9.03 19.93
CA ALA A 25 -14.97 9.40 21.34
C ALA A 25 -13.75 10.26 21.75
N GLU A 26 -12.67 10.23 20.97
CA GLU A 26 -11.51 11.10 21.14
C GLU A 26 -11.70 12.42 20.40
N GLN A 27 -11.25 13.52 20.99
CA GLN A 27 -11.27 14.83 20.35
C GLN A 27 -10.50 14.75 19.02
N TYR A 28 -11.18 15.05 17.91
CA TYR A 28 -10.69 14.98 16.52
C TYR A 28 -10.63 13.59 15.87
N ARG A 29 -10.95 12.51 16.57
CA ARG A 29 -11.08 11.18 15.94
C ARG A 29 -12.29 11.20 15.00
N PRO A 30 -12.13 10.95 13.69
CA PRO A 30 -13.28 10.90 12.79
C PRO A 30 -14.20 9.72 13.12
N ALA A 31 -15.51 9.94 13.09
CA ALA A 31 -16.49 8.88 13.36
C ALA A 31 -16.75 7.96 12.15
N ILE A 32 -16.57 8.47 10.93
CA ILE A 32 -16.90 7.76 9.67
C ILE A 32 -15.76 7.75 8.64
N HIS A 33 -14.58 8.28 9.00
CA HIS A 33 -13.38 8.17 8.16
C HIS A 33 -12.42 7.21 8.84
N PHE A 34 -11.71 6.41 8.04
CA PHE A 34 -10.67 5.55 8.57
C PHE A 34 -9.50 6.37 9.12
N SER A 35 -8.97 5.93 10.25
CA SER A 35 -7.67 6.32 10.80
C SER A 35 -7.13 5.11 11.59
N PRO A 36 -5.82 4.81 11.61
CA PRO A 36 -5.28 3.72 12.41
C PRO A 36 -5.56 3.97 13.88
N ALA A 37 -5.63 2.94 14.71
CA ALA A 37 -5.87 3.03 16.14
C ALA A 37 -4.85 3.96 16.83
N LYS A 38 -3.62 4.02 16.31
CA LYS A 38 -2.54 4.88 16.78
C LYS A 38 -1.58 5.22 15.65
N ASN A 39 -0.67 6.15 15.91
CA ASN A 39 0.48 6.50 15.09
C ASN A 39 0.16 7.18 13.74
N TRP A 40 1.22 7.43 12.96
CA TRP A 40 1.17 8.19 11.71
C TRP A 40 0.61 7.37 10.54
N MET A 41 -0.25 7.98 9.72
CA MET A 41 -0.60 7.47 8.39
C MET A 41 -0.51 8.57 7.34
N ASN A 42 -0.28 8.19 6.08
CA ASN A 42 -0.49 9.05 4.92
C ASN A 42 -1.23 8.28 3.81
N ASP A 43 -0.62 8.13 2.65
CA ASP A 43 -1.26 7.71 1.40
C ASP A 43 -2.01 6.38 1.55
N PRO A 44 -3.21 6.25 0.96
CA PRO A 44 -3.84 4.95 0.79
C PRO A 44 -3.02 4.10 -0.20
N ASN A 45 -2.89 2.82 0.08
CA ASN A 45 -2.17 1.86 -0.74
C ASN A 45 -3.04 0.64 -1.02
N GLY A 46 -2.72 -0.06 -2.10
CA GLY A 46 -3.22 -1.42 -2.32
C GLY A 46 -4.74 -1.60 -2.29
N MET A 47 -5.53 -0.55 -2.56
CA MET A 47 -6.98 -0.65 -2.46
C MET A 47 -7.53 -1.68 -3.44
N VAL A 48 -8.11 -2.76 -2.90
CA VAL A 48 -8.57 -3.90 -3.69
C VAL A 48 -9.83 -4.49 -3.06
N TYR A 49 -10.78 -4.87 -3.91
CA TYR A 49 -11.94 -5.64 -3.50
C TYR A 49 -11.74 -7.10 -3.87
N HIS A 50 -11.72 -7.99 -2.89
CA HIS A 50 -11.45 -9.41 -3.06
C HIS A 50 -12.39 -10.23 -2.18
N LYS A 51 -13.02 -11.25 -2.77
CA LYS A 51 -13.93 -12.20 -2.08
C LYS A 51 -14.96 -11.56 -1.13
N GLY A 52 -15.53 -10.41 -1.51
CA GLY A 52 -16.56 -9.74 -0.69
C GLY A 52 -16.03 -8.71 0.30
N VAL A 53 -14.72 -8.46 0.32
CA VAL A 53 -14.06 -7.59 1.29
C VAL A 53 -13.29 -6.48 0.57
N TYR A 54 -13.48 -5.25 1.02
CA TYR A 54 -12.62 -4.12 0.65
C TYR A 54 -11.38 -4.12 1.56
N HIS A 55 -10.21 -4.14 0.94
CA HIS A 55 -8.93 -3.97 1.61
C HIS A 55 -8.45 -2.54 1.41
N LEU A 56 -8.07 -1.88 2.50
CA LEU A 56 -7.35 -0.62 2.52
C LEU A 56 -5.98 -0.89 3.14
N TYR A 57 -4.93 -0.80 2.35
CA TYR A 57 -3.57 -0.65 2.88
C TYR A 57 -3.26 0.84 2.95
N TYR A 58 -2.25 1.22 3.74
CA TYR A 58 -1.88 2.63 3.87
C TYR A 58 -0.46 2.76 4.37
N GLN A 59 0.22 3.82 3.94
CA GLN A 59 1.51 4.19 4.48
C GLN A 59 1.39 4.44 5.99
N HIS A 60 2.21 3.78 6.78
CA HIS A 60 2.11 3.76 8.24
C HIS A 60 3.47 3.75 8.93
N ASN A 61 3.60 4.52 10.00
CA ASN A 61 4.69 4.35 10.96
C ASN A 61 4.17 3.53 12.15
N PRO A 62 4.53 2.24 12.31
CA PRO A 62 4.04 1.43 13.43
C PRO A 62 4.62 1.82 14.80
N THR A 63 5.60 2.73 14.82
CA THR A 63 6.41 3.06 16.02
C THR A 63 6.34 4.53 16.45
N GLY A 64 5.69 5.40 15.68
CA GLY A 64 5.71 6.84 15.97
C GLY A 64 4.54 7.60 15.33
N ASN A 65 4.24 8.76 15.91
CA ASN A 65 3.17 9.65 15.43
C ASN A 65 3.66 10.69 14.41
N THR A 66 4.84 10.48 13.83
CA THR A 66 5.41 11.27 12.73
C THR A 66 5.89 10.34 11.62
N TRP A 67 6.22 10.90 10.46
CA TRP A 67 6.80 10.14 9.36
C TRP A 67 8.10 9.42 9.77
N GLY A 68 8.28 8.17 9.30
CA GLY A 68 9.44 7.30 9.58
C GLY A 68 9.05 5.82 9.67
N ASN A 69 10.00 4.89 9.53
CA ASN A 69 9.75 3.45 9.57
C ASN A 69 8.60 3.01 8.66
N MET A 70 8.59 3.53 7.43
CA MET A 70 7.42 3.45 6.55
C MET A 70 7.13 2.01 6.17
N SER A 71 5.92 1.59 6.50
CA SER A 71 5.37 0.25 6.35
C SER A 71 3.97 0.35 5.78
N TRP A 72 3.38 -0.76 5.34
CA TRP A 72 1.96 -0.81 5.00
C TRP A 72 1.12 -1.30 6.18
N GLY A 73 0.29 -0.41 6.72
CA GLY A 73 -0.85 -0.79 7.56
C GLY A 73 -1.96 -1.44 6.72
N HIS A 74 -2.94 -2.03 7.40
CA HIS A 74 -4.04 -2.75 6.74
C HIS A 74 -5.34 -2.63 7.53
N ALA A 75 -6.43 -2.37 6.83
CA ALA A 75 -7.79 -2.47 7.33
C ALA A 75 -8.70 -3.12 6.30
N THR A 76 -9.76 -3.78 6.76
CA THR A 76 -10.77 -4.39 5.91
C THR A 76 -12.15 -3.86 6.23
N SER A 77 -13.04 -3.82 5.23
CA SER A 77 -14.43 -3.40 5.39
C SER A 77 -15.35 -4.17 4.44
N PRO A 78 -16.58 -4.51 4.87
CA PRO A 78 -17.60 -5.04 3.97
C PRO A 78 -18.30 -3.94 3.14
N ASP A 79 -18.20 -2.67 3.54
CA ASP A 79 -19.08 -1.59 3.05
C ASP A 79 -18.38 -0.23 2.83
N LEU A 80 -17.03 -0.17 2.96
CA LEU A 80 -16.20 1.04 2.91
C LEU A 80 -16.44 2.06 4.04
N VAL A 81 -17.25 1.71 5.04
CA VAL A 81 -17.60 2.59 6.17
C VAL A 81 -17.16 1.97 7.49
N GLN A 82 -17.52 0.72 7.74
CA GLN A 82 -17.17 -0.03 8.93
C GLN A 82 -15.83 -0.73 8.70
N TRP A 83 -14.75 -0.10 9.17
CA TRP A 83 -13.39 -0.60 9.03
C TRP A 83 -12.94 -1.39 10.25
N LYS A 84 -12.30 -2.53 10.00
CA LYS A 84 -11.58 -3.32 11.00
C LYS A 84 -10.09 -3.30 10.67
N GLU A 85 -9.31 -2.65 11.52
CA GLU A 85 -7.85 -2.68 11.42
C GLU A 85 -7.32 -4.11 11.59
N GLN A 86 -6.32 -4.44 10.78
CA GLN A 86 -5.66 -5.75 10.70
C GLN A 86 -4.21 -5.63 11.18
N PRO A 87 -3.51 -6.75 11.39
CA PRO A 87 -2.06 -6.71 11.59
C PRO A 87 -1.34 -5.95 10.46
N LEU A 88 -0.16 -5.40 10.78
CA LEU A 88 0.69 -4.73 9.80
C LEU A 88 0.96 -5.67 8.61
N ALA A 89 0.75 -5.19 7.39
CA ALA A 89 0.81 -6.02 6.18
C ALA A 89 2.24 -6.22 5.69
N ILE A 90 2.97 -5.13 5.43
CA ILE A 90 4.35 -5.18 4.92
C ILE A 90 5.19 -4.24 5.79
N SER A 91 6.14 -4.80 6.53
CA SER A 91 7.02 -4.02 7.40
C SER A 91 8.21 -3.44 6.65
N THR A 92 8.62 -2.25 7.07
CA THR A 92 9.99 -1.75 6.90
C THR A 92 11.00 -2.73 7.50
N ASP A 93 12.26 -2.66 7.05
CA ASP A 93 13.38 -3.40 7.63
C ASP A 93 14.68 -2.57 7.63
N GLU A 94 15.82 -3.19 7.86
CA GLU A 94 17.12 -2.51 7.90
C GLU A 94 17.53 -1.94 6.53
N GLU A 95 17.09 -2.56 5.43
CA GLU A 95 17.50 -2.23 4.07
C GLU A 95 16.54 -1.28 3.36
N GLU A 96 15.24 -1.34 3.65
CA GLU A 96 14.23 -0.56 2.96
C GLU A 96 13.09 -0.04 3.85
N ASP A 97 12.61 1.14 3.49
CA ASP A 97 11.25 1.58 3.80
C ASP A 97 10.30 1.14 2.67
N VAL A 98 9.06 0.80 3.03
CA VAL A 98 8.01 0.36 2.11
C VAL A 98 7.14 1.59 1.81
N PHE A 99 7.29 2.12 0.60
CA PHE A 99 6.55 3.27 0.10
C PHE A 99 5.27 2.87 -0.64
N SER A 100 4.51 3.87 -1.08
CA SER A 100 3.21 3.71 -1.70
C SER A 100 3.21 2.79 -2.91
N GLY A 101 2.01 2.28 -3.24
CA GLY A 101 1.82 1.34 -4.33
C GLY A 101 0.42 0.74 -4.37
N SER A 102 0.28 -0.35 -5.11
CA SER A 102 -1.00 -0.99 -5.43
C SER A 102 -0.99 -2.49 -5.19
N VAL A 103 -2.18 -3.10 -5.21
CA VAL A 103 -2.38 -4.55 -5.06
C VAL A 103 -3.26 -5.03 -6.20
N VAL A 104 -2.90 -6.16 -6.78
CA VAL A 104 -3.70 -6.86 -7.80
C VAL A 104 -4.01 -8.29 -7.36
N VAL A 105 -5.13 -8.83 -7.85
CA VAL A 105 -5.45 -10.25 -7.75
C VAL A 105 -4.98 -10.94 -9.02
N ASP A 106 -3.92 -11.73 -8.95
CA ASP A 106 -3.32 -12.43 -10.09
C ASP A 106 -4.03 -13.77 -10.33
N LYS A 107 -5.25 -13.67 -10.86
CA LYS A 107 -6.19 -14.80 -11.02
C LYS A 107 -5.62 -15.97 -11.83
N ASP A 108 -4.75 -15.66 -12.79
CA ASP A 108 -4.16 -16.66 -13.69
C ASP A 108 -2.80 -17.17 -13.18
N ASN A 109 -2.39 -16.76 -11.98
CA ASN A 109 -1.09 -17.05 -11.39
C ASN A 109 0.07 -16.75 -12.35
N SER A 110 -0.04 -15.65 -13.10
CA SER A 110 0.96 -15.21 -14.08
C SER A 110 2.31 -14.89 -13.44
N SER A 111 2.30 -14.50 -12.17
CA SER A 111 3.50 -14.31 -11.34
C SER A 111 4.15 -15.62 -10.92
N GLY A 112 3.39 -16.72 -10.85
CA GLY A 112 3.85 -18.00 -10.33
C GLY A 112 4.06 -18.01 -8.80
N PHE A 113 3.47 -17.07 -8.05
CA PHE A 113 3.58 -17.05 -6.58
C PHE A 113 2.58 -17.96 -5.86
N GLY A 114 1.44 -18.27 -6.49
CA GLY A 114 0.40 -19.15 -5.95
C GLY A 114 0.17 -20.37 -6.83
N THR A 115 -1.08 -20.81 -6.91
CA THR A 115 -1.52 -21.89 -7.81
C THR A 115 -2.80 -21.49 -8.56
N ALA A 116 -3.26 -22.32 -9.48
CA ALA A 116 -4.55 -22.08 -10.15
C ALA A 116 -5.74 -22.14 -9.16
N GLU A 117 -5.63 -22.98 -8.13
CA GLU A 117 -6.66 -23.16 -7.09
C GLU A 117 -6.57 -22.09 -5.99
N ASN A 118 -5.38 -21.54 -5.76
CA ASN A 118 -5.14 -20.46 -4.81
C ASN A 118 -4.30 -19.35 -5.48
N PRO A 119 -4.90 -18.54 -6.36
CA PRO A 119 -4.19 -17.46 -7.03
C PRO A 119 -3.73 -16.39 -6.03
N PRO A 120 -2.52 -15.83 -6.20
CA PRO A 120 -1.97 -14.89 -5.24
C PRO A 120 -2.61 -13.50 -5.37
N MET A 121 -2.65 -12.78 -4.25
CA MET A 121 -2.66 -11.32 -4.27
C MET A 121 -1.22 -10.84 -4.36
N VAL A 122 -0.95 -9.84 -5.19
CA VAL A 122 0.40 -9.30 -5.39
C VAL A 122 0.38 -7.81 -5.09
N ALA A 123 1.18 -7.38 -4.12
CA ALA A 123 1.46 -6.00 -3.82
C ALA A 123 2.65 -5.56 -4.67
N ILE A 124 2.52 -4.41 -5.31
CA ILE A 124 3.57 -3.74 -6.06
C ILE A 124 3.78 -2.42 -5.36
N TYR A 125 4.98 -2.21 -4.83
CA TYR A 125 5.30 -1.09 -3.95
C TYR A 125 6.67 -0.52 -4.28
N THR A 126 6.92 0.71 -3.84
CA THR A 126 8.26 1.29 -3.94
C THR A 126 9.11 0.90 -2.74
N SER A 127 10.25 0.25 -2.99
CA SER A 127 11.34 0.15 -2.02
C SER A 127 12.10 1.47 -2.00
N ALA A 128 12.06 2.18 -0.87
CA ALA A 128 12.92 3.33 -0.61
C ALA A 128 14.13 2.86 0.21
N TYR A 129 15.27 2.73 -0.46
CA TYR A 129 16.43 2.04 0.12
C TYR A 129 17.22 2.89 1.11
N LYS A 130 17.47 2.31 2.27
CA LYS A 130 18.25 2.86 3.38
C LYS A 130 19.74 2.59 3.20
N ASP A 131 20.55 3.13 4.10
CA ASP A 131 22.01 3.05 4.05
C ASP A 131 22.57 1.62 4.07
N ALA A 132 21.86 0.65 4.68
CA ALA A 132 22.29 -0.74 4.71
C ALA A 132 22.16 -1.45 3.36
N SER A 133 21.35 -0.93 2.43
CA SER A 133 21.12 -1.53 1.12
C SER A 133 22.22 -1.18 0.12
N PRO A 134 22.60 -2.11 -0.80
CA PRO A 134 23.44 -1.77 -1.94
C PRO A 134 22.79 -0.72 -2.87
N HIS A 135 21.47 -0.55 -2.80
CA HIS A 135 20.69 0.43 -3.55
C HIS A 135 20.40 1.71 -2.77
N ARG A 136 21.10 1.97 -1.66
CA ARG A 136 20.89 3.14 -0.78
C ARG A 136 20.63 4.44 -1.55
N GLY A 137 19.59 5.17 -1.12
CA GLY A 137 19.18 6.45 -1.72
C GLY A 137 18.40 6.32 -3.03
N LEU A 138 18.17 5.11 -3.54
CA LEU A 138 17.33 4.88 -4.70
C LEU A 138 15.89 4.51 -4.30
N GLN A 139 14.96 4.79 -5.20
CA GLN A 139 13.59 4.29 -5.18
C GLN A 139 13.39 3.33 -6.36
N ALA A 140 12.91 2.12 -6.08
CA ALA A 140 12.70 1.08 -7.08
C ALA A 140 11.41 0.30 -6.81
N GLN A 141 10.87 -0.38 -7.81
CA GLN A 141 9.59 -1.10 -7.67
C GLN A 141 9.86 -2.56 -7.28
N SER A 142 9.15 -3.01 -6.26
CA SER A 142 9.29 -4.30 -5.59
C SER A 142 7.95 -4.99 -5.46
N LEU A 143 7.98 -6.29 -5.21
CA LEU A 143 6.79 -7.13 -5.05
C LEU A 143 6.74 -7.75 -3.66
N ALA A 144 5.52 -7.91 -3.13
CA ALA A 144 5.20 -8.90 -2.12
C ALA A 144 3.97 -9.70 -2.58
N TYR A 145 3.78 -10.91 -2.08
CA TYR A 145 2.61 -11.72 -2.39
C TYR A 145 1.95 -12.28 -1.14
N SER A 146 0.64 -12.45 -1.21
CA SER A 146 -0.20 -13.08 -0.19
C SER A 146 -0.94 -14.26 -0.78
N LEU A 147 -1.01 -15.35 -0.01
CA LEU A 147 -1.73 -16.59 -0.32
C LEU A 147 -2.89 -16.86 0.66
N ASP A 148 -3.18 -15.89 1.53
CA ASP A 148 -4.18 -15.96 2.60
C ASP A 148 -5.12 -14.75 2.56
N ASP A 149 -5.53 -14.38 1.34
CA ASP A 149 -6.48 -13.30 1.06
C ASP A 149 -6.04 -11.93 1.59
N GLY A 150 -4.74 -11.62 1.50
CA GLY A 150 -4.18 -10.29 1.77
C GLY A 150 -3.85 -10.04 3.24
N GLN A 151 -3.90 -11.08 4.10
CA GLN A 151 -3.68 -10.97 5.54
C GLN A 151 -2.19 -11.00 5.91
N THR A 152 -1.39 -11.83 5.25
CA THR A 152 0.07 -11.86 5.41
C THR A 152 0.77 -11.75 4.07
N TRP A 153 1.95 -11.11 4.07
CA TRP A 153 2.70 -10.81 2.85
C TRP A 153 4.13 -11.32 2.93
N THR A 154 4.58 -11.95 1.85
CA THR A 154 5.98 -12.38 1.67
C THR A 154 6.63 -11.50 0.61
N LYS A 155 7.69 -10.76 0.98
CA LYS A 155 8.49 -9.99 0.02
C LYS A 155 9.15 -10.94 -0.99
N TYR A 156 9.13 -10.58 -2.27
CA TYR A 156 9.75 -11.39 -3.32
C TYR A 156 11.28 -11.31 -3.23
N SER A 157 11.95 -12.45 -3.17
CA SER A 157 13.41 -12.53 -3.04
C SER A 157 14.18 -11.98 -4.25
N GLY A 158 13.51 -11.80 -5.40
CA GLY A 158 14.09 -11.20 -6.59
C GLY A 158 13.87 -9.69 -6.69
N ASN A 159 13.48 -9.01 -5.60
CA ASN A 159 13.34 -7.56 -5.59
C ASN A 159 14.69 -6.83 -5.70
N PRO A 160 14.71 -5.61 -6.28
CA PRO A 160 13.57 -4.96 -6.95
C PRO A 160 13.33 -5.53 -8.35
N VAL A 161 12.07 -5.49 -8.83
CA VAL A 161 11.69 -5.96 -10.17
C VAL A 161 11.82 -4.88 -11.25
N LEU A 162 11.93 -3.61 -10.85
CA LEU A 162 12.16 -2.51 -11.77
C LEU A 162 12.94 -1.38 -11.09
N ASN A 163 14.16 -1.11 -11.55
CA ASN A 163 15.02 -0.05 -11.03
C ASN A 163 15.50 0.86 -12.17
N ARG A 164 15.33 2.18 -12.01
CA ARG A 164 15.78 3.21 -12.97
C ARG A 164 17.04 3.95 -12.52
N ASN A 165 17.64 3.54 -11.40
CA ASN A 165 18.73 4.26 -10.73
C ASN A 165 18.35 5.72 -10.41
N SER A 166 17.11 5.94 -9.97
CA SER A 166 16.60 7.24 -9.55
C SER A 166 16.23 7.25 -8.07
N ALA A 167 16.40 8.40 -7.42
CA ALA A 167 15.91 8.66 -6.07
C ALA A 167 14.43 9.08 -6.03
N ASN A 168 13.78 9.24 -7.19
CA ASN A 168 12.44 9.82 -7.33
C ASN A 168 11.48 8.97 -8.18
N PHE A 169 11.79 7.69 -8.36
CA PHE A 169 10.99 6.75 -9.14
C PHE A 169 10.07 5.93 -8.23
N ARG A 170 8.78 6.24 -8.17
CA ARG A 170 7.87 5.69 -7.14
C ARG A 170 6.41 5.55 -7.54
N ASP A 171 5.62 5.05 -6.60
CA ASP A 171 4.17 4.98 -6.55
C ASP A 171 3.54 4.15 -7.69
N PRO A 172 3.85 2.85 -7.80
CA PRO A 172 3.39 2.01 -8.89
C PRO A 172 1.90 1.67 -8.74
N LYS A 173 1.08 2.18 -9.67
CA LYS A 173 -0.27 1.68 -9.93
C LYS A 173 -0.22 0.59 -10.98
N VAL A 174 -0.68 -0.61 -10.63
CA VAL A 174 -0.75 -1.76 -11.54
C VAL A 174 -2.19 -2.22 -11.75
N PHE A 175 -2.52 -2.56 -13.00
CA PHE A 175 -3.80 -3.17 -13.36
C PHE A 175 -3.65 -4.12 -14.56
N TRP A 176 -4.61 -5.02 -14.73
CA TRP A 176 -4.67 -5.88 -15.91
C TRP A 176 -5.34 -5.16 -17.09
N TYR A 177 -4.66 -5.07 -18.22
CA TYR A 177 -5.21 -4.58 -19.47
C TYR A 177 -5.62 -5.75 -20.37
N SER A 178 -6.92 -5.84 -20.68
CA SER A 178 -7.45 -6.81 -21.64
C SER A 178 -7.37 -6.24 -23.06
N SER A 179 -6.74 -6.97 -23.97
CA SER A 179 -6.59 -6.54 -25.36
C SER A 179 -7.87 -6.80 -26.15
N PRO A 180 -8.34 -5.85 -26.98
CA PRO A 180 -9.46 -6.09 -27.90
C PRO A 180 -9.23 -7.25 -28.88
N ALA A 181 -7.96 -7.57 -29.18
CA ALA A 181 -7.58 -8.68 -30.06
C ALA A 181 -7.51 -10.05 -29.35
N GLY A 182 -7.85 -10.11 -28.05
CA GLY A 182 -7.69 -11.29 -27.20
C GLY A 182 -6.40 -11.27 -26.39
N GLY A 183 -6.42 -11.92 -25.21
CA GLY A 183 -5.33 -11.90 -24.24
C GLY A 183 -5.25 -10.59 -23.43
N GLY A 184 -4.12 -10.39 -22.74
CA GLY A 184 -3.88 -9.19 -21.94
C GLY A 184 -2.49 -9.17 -21.34
N TYR A 185 -2.20 -8.09 -20.61
CA TYR A 185 -0.95 -7.91 -19.88
C TYR A 185 -1.16 -6.96 -18.71
N TRP A 186 -0.27 -7.02 -17.72
CA TRP A 186 -0.22 -6.04 -16.63
C TRP A 186 0.35 -4.73 -17.14
N VAL A 187 -0.28 -3.62 -16.77
CA VAL A 187 0.22 -2.26 -17.00
C VAL A 187 0.61 -1.67 -15.66
N MET A 188 1.79 -1.06 -15.59
CA MET A 188 2.22 -0.24 -14.47
C MET A 188 2.27 1.23 -14.93
N ALA A 189 1.67 2.11 -14.14
CA ALA A 189 1.94 3.55 -14.16
C ALA A 189 2.70 3.90 -12.87
N ALA A 190 3.87 4.52 -13.01
CA ALA A 190 4.69 4.99 -11.90
C ALA A 190 5.24 6.39 -12.23
N VAL A 191 5.69 7.17 -11.26
CA VAL A 191 6.16 8.53 -11.50
C VAL A 191 7.68 8.64 -11.42
N GLU A 192 8.25 9.47 -12.28
CA GLU A 192 9.52 10.14 -12.02
C GLU A 192 9.20 11.53 -11.47
N ALA A 193 9.19 11.64 -10.15
CA ALA A 193 8.46 12.69 -9.45
C ALA A 193 9.00 14.10 -9.70
N THR A 194 10.33 14.24 -9.84
CA THR A 194 10.99 15.53 -10.12
C THR A 194 10.92 15.94 -11.59
N ASP A 195 10.78 14.96 -12.48
CA ASP A 195 10.69 15.20 -13.93
C ASP A 195 9.25 15.48 -14.36
N HIS A 196 8.29 15.31 -13.45
CA HIS A 196 6.86 15.46 -13.69
C HIS A 196 6.43 14.56 -14.86
N LYS A 197 6.80 13.28 -14.75
CA LYS A 197 6.50 12.26 -15.76
C LYS A 197 5.82 11.05 -15.14
N VAL A 198 4.77 10.58 -15.79
CA VAL A 198 4.22 9.24 -15.58
C VAL A 198 4.88 8.30 -16.59
N LEU A 199 5.48 7.24 -16.09
CA LEU A 199 6.15 6.19 -16.86
C LEU A 199 5.23 4.98 -16.94
N ILE A 200 4.99 4.49 -18.15
CA ILE A 200 4.10 3.36 -18.42
C ILE A 200 4.92 2.14 -18.84
N TYR A 201 4.69 1.03 -18.17
CA TYR A 201 5.34 -0.26 -18.43
C TYR A 201 4.30 -1.37 -18.65
N LYS A 202 4.68 -2.43 -19.36
CA LYS A 202 3.92 -3.68 -19.43
C LYS A 202 4.68 -4.87 -18.87
N SER A 203 3.96 -5.85 -18.35
CA SER A 203 4.49 -7.16 -17.95
C SER A 203 3.48 -8.27 -18.22
N THR A 204 3.98 -9.47 -18.49
CA THR A 204 3.15 -10.69 -18.56
C THR A 204 3.21 -11.52 -17.28
N ASN A 205 4.05 -11.17 -16.30
CA ASN A 205 4.31 -11.98 -15.11
C ASN A 205 4.57 -11.16 -13.83
N LEU A 206 4.32 -9.83 -13.86
CA LEU A 206 4.58 -8.86 -12.79
C LEU A 206 6.06 -8.67 -12.40
N LYS A 207 6.98 -9.49 -12.92
CA LYS A 207 8.41 -9.51 -12.58
C LYS A 207 9.26 -8.84 -13.65
N ASP A 208 8.97 -9.10 -14.92
CA ASP A 208 9.70 -8.55 -16.05
C ASP A 208 8.90 -7.42 -16.68
N TRP A 209 9.45 -6.20 -16.64
CA TRP A 209 8.77 -5.00 -17.11
C TRP A 209 9.42 -4.43 -18.38
N THR A 210 8.62 -4.21 -19.41
CA THR A 210 9.03 -3.54 -20.65
C THR A 210 8.44 -2.14 -20.69
N ALA A 211 9.28 -1.13 -20.90
CA ALA A 211 8.81 0.25 -21.07
C ALA A 211 7.89 0.37 -22.30
N LEU A 212 6.79 1.10 -22.17
CA LEU A 212 5.86 1.40 -23.25
C LEU A 212 5.94 2.86 -23.68
N SER A 213 5.73 3.79 -22.74
CA SER A 213 5.60 5.21 -23.03
C SER A 213 5.83 6.05 -21.78
N GLU A 214 5.96 7.36 -21.99
CA GLU A 214 5.98 8.36 -20.93
C GLU A 214 4.90 9.41 -21.21
N PHE A 215 4.32 9.98 -20.16
CA PHE A 215 3.40 11.11 -20.21
C PHE A 215 3.94 12.25 -19.33
N GLY A 216 3.84 13.49 -19.82
CA GLY A 216 4.24 14.68 -19.07
C GLY A 216 5.61 15.26 -19.46
N PRO A 217 5.97 16.44 -18.93
CA PRO A 217 5.13 17.29 -18.06
C PRO A 217 3.91 17.87 -18.79
N ALA A 218 2.82 18.09 -18.07
CA ALA A 218 1.61 18.74 -18.57
C ALA A 218 0.82 19.34 -17.41
N ASN A 219 0.06 20.42 -17.65
CA ASN A 219 -0.75 21.08 -16.62
C ASN A 219 0.07 21.54 -15.39
N ALA A 220 -0.32 21.16 -14.17
CA ALA A 220 0.31 21.66 -12.94
C ALA A 220 1.65 20.95 -12.65
N THR A 221 2.71 21.73 -12.54
CA THR A 221 4.08 21.26 -12.23
C THR A 221 4.73 22.07 -11.10
N GLY A 222 3.89 22.61 -10.19
CA GLY A 222 4.36 23.46 -9.07
C GLY A 222 4.91 22.67 -7.88
N GLY A 223 4.76 21.34 -7.89
CA GLY A 223 5.25 20.41 -6.88
C GLY A 223 5.53 19.05 -7.52
N LEU A 224 6.12 18.15 -6.74
CA LEU A 224 6.41 16.78 -7.18
C LEU A 224 5.14 16.08 -7.66
N TRP A 225 5.26 15.26 -8.71
CA TRP A 225 4.19 14.34 -9.09
C TRP A 225 4.32 13.04 -8.29
N GLU A 226 3.22 12.64 -7.64
CA GLU A 226 3.13 11.48 -6.76
C GLU A 226 1.79 10.78 -6.98
N CYS A 227 1.70 9.50 -6.58
CA CYS A 227 0.47 8.71 -6.60
C CYS A 227 -0.30 8.70 -7.94
N PRO A 228 0.34 8.33 -9.07
CA PRO A 228 -0.38 8.23 -10.34
C PRO A 228 -1.48 7.16 -10.26
N ASP A 229 -2.65 7.42 -10.82
CA ASP A 229 -3.63 6.39 -11.14
C ASP A 229 -4.03 6.46 -12.62
N LEU A 230 -4.34 5.30 -13.20
CA LEU A 230 -4.80 5.18 -14.59
C LEU A 230 -5.92 4.14 -14.67
N PHE A 231 -7.13 4.59 -14.98
CA PHE A 231 -8.31 3.72 -15.02
C PHE A 231 -9.35 4.19 -16.04
N PRO A 232 -10.15 3.26 -16.58
CA PRO A 232 -11.25 3.59 -17.47
C PRO A 232 -12.50 4.01 -16.67
N LEU A 233 -13.22 5.01 -17.18
CA LEU A 233 -14.54 5.41 -16.68
C LEU A 233 -15.55 5.52 -17.83
N ALA A 234 -16.78 5.06 -17.57
CA ALA A 234 -17.93 5.28 -18.44
C ALA A 234 -18.39 6.75 -18.32
N VAL A 235 -18.49 7.44 -19.45
CA VAL A 235 -18.98 8.82 -19.50
C VAL A 235 -20.48 8.81 -19.34
N ASP A 236 -21.00 9.59 -18.39
CA ASP A 236 -22.44 9.69 -18.07
C ASP A 236 -23.11 8.34 -17.75
N GLY A 237 -22.32 7.35 -17.33
CA GLY A 237 -22.79 5.98 -17.06
C GLY A 237 -23.02 5.12 -18.31
N ASP A 238 -22.67 5.57 -19.51
CA ASP A 238 -22.76 4.76 -20.73
C ASP A 238 -21.57 3.80 -20.85
N PRO A 239 -21.77 2.48 -20.73
CA PRO A 239 -20.69 1.50 -20.82
C PRO A 239 -20.06 1.41 -22.21
N ASN A 240 -20.70 1.95 -23.26
CA ASN A 240 -20.16 1.97 -24.62
C ASN A 240 -19.30 3.22 -24.90
N ASN A 241 -19.32 4.20 -23.99
CA ASN A 241 -18.53 5.42 -24.09
C ASN A 241 -17.53 5.51 -22.94
N VAL A 242 -16.40 4.82 -23.09
CA VAL A 242 -15.35 4.76 -22.07
C VAL A 242 -14.23 5.76 -22.39
N LYS A 243 -13.77 6.48 -21.37
CA LYS A 243 -12.56 7.31 -21.41
C LYS A 243 -11.58 6.87 -20.34
N TRP A 244 -10.29 6.97 -20.66
CA TRP A 244 -9.22 6.75 -19.69
C TRP A 244 -8.92 8.04 -18.96
N VAL A 245 -8.82 7.95 -17.63
CA VAL A 245 -8.45 9.06 -16.75
C VAL A 245 -7.08 8.74 -16.16
N SER A 246 -6.17 9.69 -16.25
CA SER A 246 -4.96 9.73 -15.43
C SER A 246 -5.20 10.75 -14.33
N ALA A 247 -5.01 10.34 -13.08
CA ALA A 247 -5.09 11.21 -11.90
C ALA A 247 -3.72 11.29 -11.22
#